data_AF-A0A7V9ZXZ0-F1
#
_entry.id   AF-A0A7V9ZXZ0-F1
#
_cell.length_a   1.000
_cell.length_b   1.000
_cell.length_c   1.000
_cell.angle_alpha   90.00
_cell.angle_beta   90.00
_cell.angle_gamma   90.00
#
_symmetry.space_group_name_H-M   'P 1'
#
loop_
_entity.id
_entity.type
_entity.pdbx_description
1 polymer ?
#
loop_
_entity_poly.entity_id
_entity_poly.type
_entity_poly.pdbx_seq_one_letter_code
_entity_poly.pdbx_strand_id
1 'polypeptide(L)'
;MDRQNTALLAELMLQAEVFCTRIEEATSRRAGTINRDELRLKISQCRGALAVLQTFFEKDLLSIENRIVSGTFRQLIMSLLWVSFHAGGVVDRRLFRKVVQIESGFTYLLLTVQSLEG
;
A
#
# COMPACT_ATOMS: atom_id res chain seq x y z
N MET A 1 19.82 -7.48 10.41
CA MET A 1 18.57 -7.05 9.76
C MET A 1 18.08 -5.81 10.48
N ASP A 2 17.98 -4.69 9.77
CA ASP A 2 17.74 -3.39 10.41
C ASP A 2 16.30 -3.28 10.92
N ARG A 3 16.13 -3.21 12.25
CA ARG A 3 14.84 -3.03 12.89
C ARG A 3 14.11 -1.78 12.37
N GLN A 4 14.85 -0.76 11.94
CA GLN A 4 14.28 0.47 11.40
C GLN A 4 13.57 0.20 10.05
N ASN A 5 14.16 -0.60 9.18
CA ASN A 5 13.57 -0.93 7.88
C ASN A 5 12.29 -1.76 8.03
N THR A 6 12.30 -2.77 8.91
CA THR A 6 11.10 -3.57 9.19
C THR A 6 10.00 -2.73 9.85
N ALA A 7 10.35 -1.83 10.77
CA ALA A 7 9.39 -0.90 11.38
C ALA A 7 8.76 0.04 10.33
N LEU A 8 9.57 0.59 9.42
CA LEU A 8 9.06 1.43 8.34
C LEU A 8 8.13 0.62 7.41
N LEU A 9 8.48 -0.60 7.01
CA LEU A 9 7.59 -1.45 6.22
C LEU A 9 6.23 -1.69 6.93
N ALA A 10 6.25 -1.99 8.22
CA ALA A 10 5.04 -2.17 9.01
C ALA A 10 4.20 -0.88 9.08
N GLU A 11 4.85 0.28 9.21
CA GLU A 11 4.17 1.58 9.13
C GLU A 11 3.50 1.79 7.77
N LEU A 12 4.21 1.49 6.68
CA LEU A 12 3.65 1.60 5.33
C LEU A 12 2.42 0.70 5.12
N MET A 13 2.45 -0.53 5.67
CA MET A 13 1.29 -1.43 5.68
C MET A 13 0.10 -0.81 6.40
N LEU A 14 0.31 -0.27 7.59
CA LEU A 14 -0.73 0.40 8.37
C LEU A 14 -1.33 1.60 7.62
N GLN A 15 -0.49 2.41 6.98
CA GLN A 15 -0.98 3.55 6.21
C GLN A 15 -1.81 3.13 5.00
N ALA A 16 -1.42 2.05 4.31
CA ALA A 16 -2.18 1.47 3.21
C ALA A 16 -3.54 0.91 3.68
N GLU A 17 -3.57 0.20 4.81
CA GLU A 17 -4.78 -0.32 5.46
C GLU A 17 -5.78 0.81 5.79
N VAL A 18 -5.28 1.91 6.36
CA VAL A 18 -6.07 3.12 6.65
C VAL A 18 -6.60 3.77 5.37
N PHE A 19 -5.80 3.81 4.31
CA PHE A 19 -6.25 4.34 3.02
C PHE A 19 -7.40 3.50 2.45
N CYS A 20 -7.23 2.17 2.36
CA CYS A 20 -8.25 1.26 1.83
C CYS A 20 -9.58 1.39 2.59
N THR A 21 -9.51 1.37 3.93
CA THR A 21 -10.70 1.51 4.79
C THR A 21 -11.44 2.82 4.53
N ARG A 22 -10.72 3.94 4.41
CA ARG A 22 -11.35 5.25 4.12
C ARG A 22 -12.00 5.30 2.75
N ILE A 23 -11.41 4.65 1.74
CA ILE A 23 -12.01 4.59 0.40
C ILE A 23 -13.28 3.73 0.43
N GLU A 24 -13.28 2.58 1.09
CA GLU A 24 -14.48 1.73 1.25
C GLU A 24 -15.62 2.50 1.93
N GLU A 25 -15.32 3.18 3.04
CA GLU A 25 -16.30 4.00 3.75
C GLU A 25 -16.87 5.12 2.87
N ALA A 26 -16.01 5.84 2.15
CA ALA A 26 -16.45 6.98 1.36
C ALA A 26 -17.21 6.56 0.07
N THR A 27 -16.86 5.42 -0.51
CA THR A 27 -17.53 4.88 -1.71
C THR A 27 -18.89 4.27 -1.37
N SER A 28 -19.06 3.70 -0.18
CA SER A 28 -20.36 3.21 0.30
C SER A 28 -21.43 4.31 0.41
N ARG A 29 -20.99 5.55 0.68
CA ARG A 29 -21.87 6.71 0.95
C ARG A 29 -22.24 7.53 -0.30
N ARG A 30 -21.54 7.38 -1.42
CA ARG A 30 -21.76 8.18 -2.64
C ARG A 30 -22.40 7.36 -3.75
N ALA A 31 -23.65 7.71 -4.12
CA ALA A 31 -24.25 7.28 -5.38
C ALA A 31 -23.65 8.10 -6.54
N GLY A 32 -22.98 7.46 -7.49
CA GLY A 32 -22.33 8.16 -8.60
C GLY A 32 -21.62 7.26 -9.59
N THR A 33 -21.14 7.86 -10.68
CA THR A 33 -20.51 7.32 -11.92
C THR A 33 -19.24 6.48 -11.75
N ILE A 34 -18.89 6.10 -10.52
CA ILE A 34 -17.72 5.25 -10.25
C ILE A 34 -18.06 3.82 -10.67
N ASN A 35 -17.17 3.18 -11.43
CA ASN A 35 -17.25 1.73 -11.66
C ASN A 35 -16.97 1.00 -10.33
N ARG A 36 -18.03 0.75 -9.57
CA ARG A 36 -17.95 0.21 -8.20
C ARG A 36 -17.37 -1.19 -8.15
N ASP A 37 -17.64 -2.01 -9.15
CA ASP A 37 -17.17 -3.40 -9.18
C ASP A 37 -15.65 -3.45 -9.38
N GLU A 38 -15.14 -2.65 -10.32
CA GLU A 38 -13.70 -2.56 -10.56
C GLU A 38 -12.96 -1.92 -9.37
N LEU A 39 -13.55 -0.89 -8.76
CA LEU A 39 -13.00 -0.28 -7.56
C LEU A 39 -12.96 -1.26 -6.38
N ARG A 40 -14.04 -2.01 -6.16
CA ARG A 40 -14.11 -3.05 -5.14
C ARG A 40 -13.09 -4.16 -5.39
N LEU A 41 -12.92 -4.58 -6.64
CA LEU A 41 -11.90 -5.56 -7.01
C LEU A 41 -10.50 -5.05 -6.68
N LYS A 42 -10.20 -3.79 -6.99
CA LYS A 42 -8.89 -3.18 -6.74
C LYS A 42 -8.60 -2.99 -5.25
N ILE A 43 -9.60 -2.62 -4.46
CA ILE A 43 -9.48 -2.58 -3.01
C ILE A 43 -9.25 -4.00 -2.45
N SER A 44 -9.98 -5.00 -2.94
CA SER A 44 -9.76 -6.41 -2.56
C SER A 44 -8.33 -6.87 -2.88
N GLN A 45 -7.76 -6.43 -4.01
CA GLN A 45 -6.35 -6.68 -4.36
C GLN A 45 -5.40 -6.06 -3.32
N CYS A 46 -5.66 -4.82 -2.87
CA CYS A 46 -4.89 -4.21 -1.78
C CYS A 46 -4.99 -5.02 -0.49
N ARG A 47 -6.20 -5.45 -0.09
CA ARG A 47 -6.43 -6.26 1.11
C ARG A 47 -5.69 -7.60 1.03
N GLY A 48 -5.72 -8.25 -0.13
CA GLY A 48 -4.98 -9.50 -0.37
C GLY A 48 -3.47 -9.31 -0.22
N ALA A 49 -2.91 -8.25 -0.80
CA ALA A 49 -1.49 -7.94 -0.65
C ALA A 49 -1.12 -7.65 0.83
N LEU A 50 -1.95 -6.89 1.54
CA LEU A 50 -1.75 -6.60 2.96
C LEU A 50 -1.80 -7.86 3.83
N ALA A 51 -2.72 -8.78 3.57
CA ALA A 51 -2.80 -10.07 4.28
C ALA A 51 -1.54 -10.94 4.07
N VAL A 52 -1.00 -10.95 2.84
CA VAL A 52 0.27 -11.62 2.55
C VAL A 52 1.40 -10.96 3.34
N LEU A 53 1.54 -9.64 3.30
CA LEU A 53 2.58 -8.92 4.03
C LEU A 53 2.47 -9.11 5.55
N GLN A 54 1.25 -9.12 6.09
CA GLN A 54 0.97 -9.41 7.49
C GLN A 54 1.46 -10.81 7.89
N THR A 55 1.26 -11.80 7.02
CA THR A 55 1.79 -13.16 7.25
C THR A 55 3.33 -13.16 7.32
N PHE A 56 4.01 -12.35 6.51
CA PHE A 56 5.46 -12.19 6.59
C PHE A 56 5.88 -11.47 7.87
N PHE A 57 5.13 -10.47 8.31
CA PHE A 57 5.38 -9.75 9.56
C PHE A 57 5.26 -10.68 10.78
N GLU A 58 4.18 -11.44 10.88
CA GLU A 58 3.92 -12.37 12.00
C GLU A 58 4.93 -13.51 12.09
N LYS A 59 5.60 -13.84 10.98
CA LYS A 59 6.66 -14.86 10.92
C LYS A 59 8.06 -14.29 11.11
N ASP A 60 8.21 -13.01 11.42
CA ASP A 60 9.49 -12.29 11.47
C ASP A 60 10.30 -12.36 10.15
N LEU A 61 9.60 -12.47 9.02
CA LEU A 61 10.18 -12.55 7.66
C LEU A 61 9.98 -11.26 6.84
N LEU A 62 9.42 -10.20 7.44
CA LEU A 62 9.19 -8.92 6.77
C LEU A 62 10.51 -8.17 6.57
N SER A 63 11.11 -8.37 5.40
CA SER A 63 12.34 -7.72 4.94
C SER A 63 12.17 -7.12 3.56
N ILE A 64 12.74 -5.94 3.32
CA ILE A 64 12.80 -5.33 1.99
C ILE A 64 13.66 -6.14 1.02
N GLU A 65 14.67 -6.86 1.52
CA GLU A 65 15.54 -7.75 0.74
C GLU A 65 14.80 -9.01 0.27
N ASN A 66 13.71 -9.38 0.94
CA ASN A 66 12.88 -10.49 0.53
C ASN A 66 12.13 -10.11 -0.77
N ARG A 67 12.46 -10.82 -1.86
CA ARG A 67 11.88 -10.57 -3.19
C ARG A 67 10.35 -10.72 -3.23
N ILE A 68 9.80 -11.59 -2.39
CA ILE A 68 8.34 -11.75 -2.30
C ILE A 68 7.74 -10.53 -1.62
N VAL A 69 8.29 -10.10 -0.48
CA VAL A 69 7.83 -8.90 0.25
C VAL A 69 7.90 -7.66 -0.63
N SER A 70 9.05 -7.40 -1.27
CA SER A 70 9.22 -6.25 -2.16
C SER A 70 8.30 -6.33 -3.39
N GLY A 71 8.11 -7.52 -3.98
CA GLY A 71 7.16 -7.75 -5.05
C GLY A 71 5.71 -7.45 -4.63
N THR A 72 5.29 -7.93 -3.46
CA THR A 72 3.95 -7.70 -2.91
C THR A 72 3.74 -6.22 -2.57
N PHE A 73 4.73 -5.51 -2.02
CA PHE A 73 4.65 -4.07 -1.81
C PHE A 73 4.49 -3.29 -3.11
N ARG A 74 5.23 -3.64 -4.17
CA ARG A 74 5.06 -3.01 -5.50
C ARG A 74 3.62 -3.21 -6.01
N GLN A 75 3.09 -4.42 -5.90
CA GLN A 75 1.70 -4.71 -6.30
C GLN A 75 0.68 -3.91 -5.48
N LEU A 76 0.90 -3.79 -4.17
CA LEU A 76 0.08 -2.97 -3.28
C LEU A 76 0.11 -1.50 -3.73
N ILE A 77 1.29 -0.90 -3.93
CA ILE A 77 1.44 0.50 -4.35
C ILE A 77 0.74 0.75 -5.69
N MET A 78 0.92 -0.13 -6.68
CA MET A 78 0.25 0.00 -7.98
C MET A 78 -1.27 -0.04 -7.84
N SER A 79 -1.79 -0.88 -6.95
CA SER A 79 -3.23 -0.97 -6.68
C SER A 79 -3.75 0.27 -5.94
N LEU A 80 -3.00 0.80 -4.97
CA LEU A 80 -3.33 2.04 -4.26
C LEU A 80 -3.34 3.25 -5.18
N LEU A 81 -2.37 3.36 -6.09
CA LEU A 81 -2.32 4.43 -7.10
C LEU A 81 -3.52 4.35 -8.06
N TRP A 82 -3.85 3.15 -8.51
CA TRP A 82 -5.04 2.93 -9.34
C TRP A 82 -6.31 3.39 -8.59
N VAL A 83 -6.49 2.93 -7.35
CA VAL A 83 -7.65 3.33 -6.52
C VAL A 83 -7.68 4.85 -6.34
N SER A 84 -6.54 5.48 -6.11
CA SER A 84 -6.43 6.93 -5.95
C SER A 84 -6.88 7.70 -7.18
N PHE A 85 -6.57 7.20 -8.37
CA PHE A 85 -6.93 7.85 -9.63
C PHE A 85 -8.39 7.59 -10.03
N HIS A 86 -8.89 6.38 -9.79
CA HIS A 86 -10.19 5.93 -10.27
C HIS A 86 -11.35 6.05 -9.27
N ALA A 87 -11.07 6.29 -7.99
CA ALA A 87 -12.13 6.57 -7.00
C ALA A 87 -12.79 7.95 -7.19
N GLY A 88 -12.42 8.71 -8.22
CA GLY A 88 -13.00 10.00 -8.57
C GLY A 88 -12.85 11.03 -7.44
N GLY A 89 -13.89 11.84 -7.21
CA GLY A 89 -13.87 12.89 -6.18
C GLY A 89 -13.89 12.39 -4.73
N VAL A 90 -13.75 11.08 -4.48
CA VAL A 90 -13.63 10.49 -3.14
C VAL A 90 -12.24 10.75 -2.55
N VAL A 91 -11.22 10.79 -3.40
CA VAL A 91 -9.83 10.97 -2.98
C VAL A 91 -9.54 12.46 -2.93
N ASP A 92 -9.43 13.01 -1.72
CA ASP A 92 -8.96 14.37 -1.52
C ASP A 92 -7.42 14.45 -1.56
N ARG A 93 -6.88 15.67 -1.53
CA ARG A 93 -5.42 15.90 -1.51
C ARG A 93 -4.71 15.24 -0.33
N ARG A 94 -5.40 15.03 0.80
CA ARG A 94 -4.80 14.43 2.01
C ARG A 94 -4.67 12.92 1.84
N LEU A 95 -5.71 12.26 1.32
CA LEU A 95 -5.69 10.84 0.99
C LEU A 95 -4.66 10.54 -0.10
N PHE A 96 -4.63 11.36 -1.15
CA PHE A 96 -3.64 11.21 -2.22
C PHE A 96 -2.20 11.33 -1.68
N ARG A 97 -1.95 12.31 -0.80
CA ARG A 97 -0.63 12.50 -0.18
C ARG A 97 -0.17 11.26 0.59
N LYS A 98 -1.07 10.53 1.26
CA LYS A 98 -0.72 9.29 1.95
C LYS A 98 -0.19 8.23 0.98
N VAL A 99 -0.81 8.09 -0.19
CA VAL A 99 -0.34 7.12 -1.19
C VAL A 99 1.03 7.50 -1.73
N VAL A 100 1.28 8.79 -1.95
CA VAL A 100 2.62 9.29 -2.31
C VAL A 100 3.63 9.01 -1.19
N GLN A 101 3.27 9.23 0.07
CA GLN A 101 4.16 8.92 1.20
C GLN A 101 4.51 7.43 1.29
N ILE A 102 3.54 6.55 1.04
CA ILE A 102 3.76 5.10 1.00
C ILE A 102 4.72 4.72 -0.12
N GLU A 103 4.48 5.24 -1.33
CA GLU A 103 5.35 5.00 -2.49
C GLU A 103 6.77 5.49 -2.20
N SER A 104 6.92 6.73 -1.74
CA SER A 104 8.23 7.33 -1.51
C SER A 104 8.99 6.66 -0.36
N GLY A 105 8.28 6.26 0.71
CA GLY A 105 8.88 5.50 1.81
C GLY A 105 9.37 4.12 1.39
N PHE A 106 8.62 3.43 0.52
CA PHE A 106 9.06 2.16 -0.04
C PHE A 106 10.23 2.33 -1.01
N THR A 107 10.19 3.36 -1.87
CA THR A 107 11.29 3.70 -2.79
C THR A 107 12.57 4.04 -2.03
N TYR A 108 12.47 4.78 -0.93
CA TYR A 108 13.60 5.04 -0.03
C TYR A 108 14.25 3.74 0.46
N LEU A 109 13.45 2.81 0.98
CA LEU A 109 13.94 1.51 1.46
C LEU A 109 14.66 0.72 0.36
N LEU A 110 14.15 0.73 -0.87
CA LEU A 110 14.80 0.06 -2.00
C LEU A 110 16.17 0.66 -2.32
N LEU A 111 16.28 1.98 -2.34
CA LEU A 111 17.53 2.67 -2.66
C LEU A 111 18.57 2.47 -1.57
N THR A 112 18.16 2.48 -0.29
CA THR A 112 19.07 2.25 0.83
C THR A 112 19.69 0.86 0.77
N VAL A 113 18.92 -0.17 0.42
CA VAL A 113 19.45 -1.53 0.24
C VAL A 113 20.45 -1.59 -0.92
N GLN A 114 20.13 -0.97 -2.05
CA GLN A 114 21.03 -0.96 -3.22
C GLN A 114 22.35 -0.23 -2.95
N SER A 115 22.33 0.83 -2.12
CA SER A 115 23.55 1.55 -1.75
C SER A 115 24.51 0.75 -0.85
N LEU A 116 24.05 -0.33 -0.23
CA LEU A 116 24.87 -1.22 0.60
C LEU A 116 25.57 -2.33 -0.20
N GLU A 117 25.18 -2.53 -1.47
CA GLU A 117 25.76 -3.55 -2.36
C GLU A 117 26.89 -3.00 -3.28
N GLY A 118 27.23 -1.71 -3.18
CA GLY A 118 28.28 -1.05 -3.98
C GLY A 118 29.38 -0.44 -3.13
#